data_AF-A0AAV6LHZ7-F1
#
_entry.id   AF-A0AAV6LHZ7-F1
#
_cell.length_a   1.000
_cell.length_b   1.000
_cell.length_c   1.000
_cell.angle_alpha   90.00
_cell.angle_beta   90.00
_cell.angle_gamma   90.00
#
_symmetry.space_group_name_H-M   'P 1'
#
loop_
_entity.id
_entity.type
_entity.pdbx_description
1 polymer ?
#
loop_
_entity_poly.entity_id
_entity_poly.type
_entity_poly.pdbx_seq_one_letter_code
_entity_poly.pdbx_strand_id
1 'polypeptide(L)'
;MAGHYLPSQSTTSYPMDSIQRNLDWVHIGSYDYHLSTKENFTGAKEWIRRGLPAKKMVLGLAYHGYAWTLVDPKDNAIGSPARGRAITTDGSMSYKYIKTYLRSYGVKVVYNTSYVANYCVIGSFWIGFDDVDAIKTKVSYAREKGLMGYKVWQVPNDDNWVLSKATKIL
;
A
#
# COMPACT_ATOMS: atom_id res chain seq x y z
N MET A 1 -6.80 -6.43 -15.13
CA MET A 1 -5.63 -5.62 -15.53
C MET A 1 -5.34 -4.63 -14.41
N ALA A 2 -4.13 -4.65 -13.83
CA ALA A 2 -3.72 -3.69 -12.80
C ALA A 2 -3.16 -2.43 -13.48
N GLY A 3 -3.66 -1.25 -13.13
CA GLY A 3 -3.14 0.03 -13.63
C GLY A 3 -2.08 0.60 -12.68
N HIS A 4 -0.85 0.76 -13.15
CA HIS A 4 0.25 1.41 -12.44
C HIS A 4 0.58 2.71 -13.17
N TYR A 5 0.37 3.85 -12.52
CA TYR A 5 0.74 5.16 -13.07
C TYR A 5 2.16 5.53 -12.60
N LEU A 6 3.07 5.78 -13.55
CA LEU A 6 4.46 6.20 -13.35
C LEU A 6 4.68 7.58 -14.01
N PRO A 7 4.71 8.70 -13.25
CA PRO A 7 4.92 10.05 -13.78
C PRO A 7 6.24 10.30 -14.54
N SER A 8 7.26 9.45 -14.44
CA SER A 8 8.53 9.64 -15.17
C SER A 8 8.48 9.33 -16.67
N GLN A 9 7.34 8.89 -17.22
CA GLN A 9 7.12 8.78 -18.66
C GLN A 9 5.90 9.61 -19.09
N SER A 10 6.17 10.80 -19.59
CA SER A 10 5.19 11.74 -20.17
C SER A 10 4.52 11.25 -21.47
N THR A 11 4.52 9.95 -21.78
CA THR A 11 4.04 9.44 -23.09
C THR A 11 3.14 8.21 -23.05
N THR A 12 2.83 7.62 -21.89
CA THR A 12 1.88 6.48 -21.85
C THR A 12 0.60 6.86 -21.14
N SER A 13 -0.30 7.52 -21.86
CA SER A 13 -1.68 7.72 -21.41
C SER A 13 -2.46 6.40 -21.54
N TYR A 14 -3.04 5.92 -20.45
CA TYR A 14 -4.03 4.83 -20.51
C TYR A 14 -5.18 5.17 -21.47
N PRO A 15 -5.66 4.21 -22.30
CA PRO A 15 -6.76 4.43 -23.24
C PRO A 15 -8.11 4.49 -22.49
N MET A 16 -8.36 5.64 -21.86
CA MET A 16 -9.50 5.86 -20.94
C MET A 16 -10.84 5.48 -21.56
N ASP A 17 -11.08 5.91 -22.79
CA ASP A 17 -12.30 5.62 -23.54
C ASP A 17 -12.54 4.11 -23.72
N SER A 18 -11.47 3.37 -24.05
CA SER A 18 -11.54 1.91 -24.21
C SER A 18 -11.79 1.22 -22.87
N ILE A 19 -11.08 1.65 -21.82
CA ILE A 19 -11.25 1.14 -20.45
C ILE A 19 -12.70 1.33 -19.99
N GLN A 20 -13.25 2.53 -20.20
CA GLN A 20 -14.62 2.85 -19.79
C GLN A 20 -15.66 2.03 -20.54
N ARG A 21 -15.49 1.82 -21.86
CA ARG A 21 -16.43 1.07 -22.68
C ARG A 21 -16.37 -0.44 -22.45
N ASN A 22 -15.17 -0.99 -22.26
CA ASN A 22 -14.94 -2.42 -22.38
C ASN A 22 -14.70 -3.16 -21.06
N LEU A 23 -14.38 -2.45 -19.96
CA LEU A 23 -14.12 -3.09 -18.67
C LEU A 23 -15.26 -2.84 -17.69
N ASP A 24 -15.65 -3.88 -16.95
CA ASP A 24 -16.58 -3.77 -15.82
C ASP A 24 -15.97 -2.94 -14.69
N TRP A 25 -14.71 -3.22 -14.35
CA TRP A 25 -13.93 -2.48 -13.38
C TRP A 25 -12.42 -2.57 -13.61
N VAL A 26 -11.67 -1.69 -12.95
CA VAL A 26 -10.20 -1.64 -12.95
C VAL A 26 -9.68 -1.78 -11.52
N HIS A 27 -8.64 -2.60 -11.36
CA HIS A 27 -7.89 -2.68 -10.10
C HIS A 27 -6.84 -1.57 -10.06
N ILE A 28 -6.99 -0.66 -9.11
CA ILE A 28 -6.05 0.45 -8.91
C ILE A 28 -4.96 -0.04 -7.96
N GLY A 29 -3.74 -0.25 -8.47
CA GLY A 29 -2.60 -0.68 -7.66
C GLY A 29 -2.14 0.45 -6.74
N SER A 30 -2.68 0.52 -5.53
CA SER A 30 -2.38 1.58 -4.55
C SER A 30 -1.40 1.14 -3.45
N TYR A 31 -0.36 0.44 -3.87
CA TYR A 31 0.76 -0.04 -3.06
C TYR A 31 2.03 0.00 -3.92
N ASP A 32 3.19 -0.32 -3.33
CA ASP A 32 4.50 -0.31 -3.99
C ASP A 32 5.01 1.08 -4.45
N TYR A 33 4.40 2.18 -3.99
CA TYR A 33 4.79 3.56 -4.33
C TYR A 33 6.23 3.91 -3.96
N HIS A 34 6.77 3.25 -2.94
CA HIS A 34 8.11 3.49 -2.42
C HIS A 34 9.04 2.29 -2.63
N LEU A 35 8.87 1.54 -3.73
CA LEU A 35 10.01 0.85 -4.32
C LEU A 35 11.12 1.89 -4.64
N SER A 36 12.37 1.48 -4.88
CA SER A 36 13.56 2.38 -4.96
C SER A 36 13.53 3.50 -6.03
N THR A 37 12.37 3.86 -6.56
CA THR A 37 12.05 4.95 -7.46
C THR A 37 10.96 5.82 -6.80
N LYS A 38 11.32 7.07 -6.46
CA LYS A 38 10.45 8.07 -5.81
C LYS A 38 9.25 8.44 -6.70
N GLU A 39 8.02 7.96 -6.49
CA GLU A 39 6.82 8.68 -7.00
C GLU A 39 5.61 8.57 -6.05
N ASN A 40 5.15 9.71 -5.54
CA ASN A 40 3.97 9.88 -4.68
C ASN A 40 2.77 10.32 -5.51
N PHE A 41 1.92 9.38 -5.96
CA PHE A 41 0.58 9.72 -6.45
C PHE A 41 -0.42 8.66 -5.99
N THR A 42 -1.47 9.10 -5.30
CA THR A 42 -2.63 8.24 -5.04
C THR A 42 -3.39 8.06 -6.35
N GLY A 43 -3.10 6.98 -7.08
CA GLY A 43 -3.61 6.76 -8.44
C GLY A 43 -5.12 6.99 -8.57
N ALA A 44 -5.91 6.66 -7.55
CA ALA A 44 -7.36 6.82 -7.55
C ALA A 44 -7.85 8.25 -7.83
N LYS A 45 -7.21 9.31 -7.29
CA LYS A 45 -7.63 10.69 -7.56
C LYS A 45 -7.43 11.06 -9.03
N GLU A 46 -6.35 10.60 -9.63
CA GLU A 46 -6.05 10.86 -11.03
C GLU A 46 -7.01 10.11 -11.97
N TRP A 47 -7.33 8.84 -11.66
CA TRP A 47 -8.34 8.09 -12.43
C TRP A 47 -9.71 8.76 -12.43
N ILE A 48 -10.13 9.32 -11.28
CA ILE A 48 -11.37 10.11 -11.17
C ILE A 48 -11.26 11.40 -12.01
N ARG A 49 -10.14 12.13 -11.91
CA ARG A 49 -9.90 13.36 -12.70
C ARG A 49 -9.98 13.11 -14.21
N ARG A 50 -9.54 11.93 -14.65
CA ARG A 50 -9.60 11.48 -16.06
C ARG A 50 -10.94 10.86 -16.46
N GLY A 51 -11.95 10.96 -15.61
CA GLY A 51 -13.34 10.60 -15.91
C GLY A 51 -13.72 9.13 -15.68
N LEU A 52 -12.84 8.28 -15.12
CA LEU A 52 -13.23 6.91 -14.78
C LEU A 52 -14.29 6.95 -13.66
N PRO A 53 -15.49 6.36 -13.87
CA PRO A 53 -16.51 6.36 -12.83
C PRO A 53 -16.02 5.62 -11.58
N ALA A 54 -16.24 6.20 -10.40
CA ALA A 54 -15.87 5.59 -9.11
C ALA A 54 -16.40 4.15 -8.97
N LYS A 55 -17.63 3.91 -9.42
CA LYS A 55 -18.28 2.59 -9.47
C LYS A 55 -17.59 1.55 -10.36
N LYS A 56 -16.57 1.92 -11.15
CA LYS A 56 -15.71 1.02 -11.94
C LYS A 56 -14.31 0.87 -11.34
N MET A 57 -14.06 1.43 -10.16
CA MET A 57 -12.74 1.43 -9.53
C MET A 57 -12.72 0.52 -8.31
N VAL A 58 -11.73 -0.36 -8.26
CA VAL A 58 -11.47 -1.25 -7.12
C VAL A 58 -10.13 -0.85 -6.50
N LEU A 59 -10.14 -0.44 -5.23
CA LEU A 59 -8.95 -0.02 -4.51
C LEU A 59 -8.02 -1.20 -4.21
N GLY A 60 -6.74 -1.10 -4.56
CA GLY A 60 -5.75 -2.13 -4.25
C GLY A 60 -5.15 -1.95 -2.86
N LEU A 61 -5.21 -2.98 -2.02
CA LEU A 61 -4.59 -3.02 -0.70
C LEU A 61 -3.44 -4.03 -0.69
N ALA A 62 -2.39 -3.74 0.08
CA ALA A 62 -1.24 -4.62 0.23
C ALA A 62 -1.25 -5.31 1.60
N TYR A 63 -1.17 -6.64 1.59
CA TYR A 63 -0.89 -7.43 2.78
C TYR A 63 0.61 -7.74 2.86
N HIS A 64 1.42 -6.77 2.51
CA HIS A 64 2.87 -6.84 2.60
C HIS A 64 3.39 -5.45 2.90
N GLY A 65 4.65 -5.40 3.29
CA GLY A 65 5.40 -4.19 3.49
C GLY A 65 6.80 -4.35 2.93
N TYR A 66 7.63 -3.37 3.22
CA TYR A 66 9.02 -3.36 2.80
C TYR A 66 9.91 -2.93 3.96
N ALA A 67 11.11 -3.49 3.98
CA ALA A 67 12.14 -3.21 4.96
C ALA A 67 13.34 -2.50 4.32
N TRP A 68 13.87 -1.52 5.03
CA TRP A 68 15.05 -0.76 4.66
C TRP A 68 16.04 -0.65 5.80
N THR A 69 17.32 -0.58 5.48
CA THR A 69 18.37 -0.26 6.45
C THR A 69 18.53 1.25 6.50
N LEU A 70 18.20 1.88 7.64
CA LEU A 70 18.39 3.30 7.87
C LEU A 70 19.88 3.69 7.84
N VAL A 71 20.16 4.92 7.41
CA VAL A 71 21.52 5.50 7.54
C VAL A 71 21.85 5.76 9.01
N ASP A 72 20.90 6.38 9.72
CA ASP A 72 20.92 6.61 11.17
C ASP A 72 19.61 6.09 11.79
N PRO A 73 19.63 5.09 12.69
CA PRO A 73 18.43 4.59 13.37
C PRO A 73 17.68 5.63 14.21
N LYS A 74 18.34 6.73 14.59
CA LYS A 74 17.71 7.84 15.33
C LYS A 74 16.85 8.71 14.41
N ASP A 75 17.15 8.75 13.12
CA ASP A 75 16.34 9.40 12.09
C ASP A 75 15.46 8.34 11.40
N ASN A 76 14.25 8.18 11.91
CA ASN A 76 13.38 7.05 11.55
C ASN A 76 11.93 7.43 11.22
N ALA A 77 11.71 8.72 10.96
CA ALA A 77 10.44 9.19 10.40
C ALA A 77 10.21 8.58 8.99
N ILE A 78 8.95 8.57 8.54
CA ILE A 78 8.64 8.25 7.14
C ILE A 78 9.42 9.22 6.23
N GLY A 79 10.20 8.67 5.29
CA GLY A 79 11.05 9.44 4.39
C GLY A 79 12.50 9.62 4.83
N SER A 80 12.89 9.05 5.98
CA SER A 80 14.29 9.11 6.46
C SER A 80 15.27 8.40 5.51
N PRO A 81 16.54 8.84 5.43
CA PRO A 81 17.53 8.23 4.54
C PRO A 81 17.81 6.76 4.86
N ALA A 82 17.88 5.93 3.80
CA ALA A 82 18.18 4.52 3.89
C ALA A 82 19.36 4.13 2.99
N ARG A 83 20.17 3.15 3.43
CA ARG A 83 21.29 2.55 2.69
C ARG A 83 20.82 1.56 1.63
N GLY A 84 19.61 1.04 1.77
CA GLY A 84 19.05 0.07 0.84
C GLY A 84 18.00 -0.84 1.49
N ARG A 85 17.58 -1.85 0.73
CA ARG A 85 16.63 -2.88 1.15
C ARG A 85 17.21 -3.71 2.31
N ALA A 86 16.34 -4.26 3.15
CA ALA A 86 16.72 -5.08 4.29
C ALA A 86 15.86 -6.35 4.38
N ILE A 87 16.31 -7.31 5.19
CA ILE A 87 15.62 -8.57 5.54
C ILE A 87 15.47 -9.57 4.38
N THR A 88 14.90 -9.17 3.24
CA THR A 88 14.79 -9.97 2.02
C THR A 88 15.50 -9.28 0.86
N THR A 89 15.76 -10.02 -0.23
CA THR A 89 16.50 -9.51 -1.39
C THR A 89 15.87 -8.26 -2.01
N ASP A 90 14.54 -8.23 -2.12
CA ASP A 90 13.79 -7.08 -2.65
C ASP A 90 13.26 -6.15 -1.55
N GLY A 91 13.50 -6.49 -0.29
CA GLY A 91 13.00 -5.81 0.89
C GLY A 91 11.55 -6.16 1.23
N SER A 92 10.83 -6.89 0.38
CA SER A 92 9.42 -7.19 0.59
C SER A 92 9.24 -8.19 1.74
N MET A 93 8.20 -7.97 2.54
CA MET A 93 7.83 -8.84 3.65
C MET A 93 6.30 -9.04 3.67
N SER A 94 5.86 -10.29 3.69
CA SER A 94 4.44 -10.61 3.93
C SER A 94 3.99 -10.08 5.30
N TYR A 95 2.74 -9.63 5.42
CA TYR A 95 2.22 -9.12 6.69
C TYR A 95 2.38 -10.12 7.85
N LYS A 96 2.09 -11.41 7.64
CA LYS A 96 2.34 -12.48 8.61
C LYS A 96 3.80 -12.56 9.06
N TYR A 97 4.74 -12.33 8.14
CA TYR A 97 6.16 -12.34 8.49
C TYR A 97 6.52 -11.12 9.33
N ILE A 98 6.00 -9.94 8.97
CA ILE A 98 6.14 -8.71 9.77
C ILE A 98 5.58 -8.93 11.19
N LYS A 99 4.40 -9.53 11.34
CA LYS A 99 3.82 -9.81 12.67
C LYS A 99 4.66 -10.78 13.48
N THR A 100 5.23 -11.82 12.86
CA THR A 100 6.19 -12.70 13.54
C THR A 100 7.43 -11.94 13.98
N TYR A 101 7.97 -11.08 13.13
CA TYR A 101 9.13 -10.23 13.43
C TYR A 101 8.85 -9.30 14.63
N LEU A 102 7.71 -8.60 14.63
CA LEU A 102 7.28 -7.74 15.75
C LEU A 102 7.19 -8.50 17.07
N ARG A 103 6.60 -9.71 17.06
CA ARG A 103 6.49 -10.57 18.25
C ARG A 103 7.87 -11.00 18.77
N SER A 104 8.78 -11.38 17.89
CA SER A 104 10.12 -11.83 18.26
C SER A 104 10.98 -10.74 18.92
N TYR A 105 10.81 -9.48 18.52
CA TYR A 105 11.61 -8.36 19.02
C TYR A 105 10.89 -7.47 20.04
N GLY A 106 9.60 -7.72 20.33
CA GLY A 106 8.83 -6.92 21.30
C GLY A 106 8.64 -5.45 20.90
N VAL A 107 8.66 -5.15 19.60
CA VAL A 107 8.63 -3.78 19.08
C VAL A 107 7.21 -3.28 18.89
N LYS A 108 6.98 -2.00 19.22
CA LYS A 108 5.70 -1.32 19.00
C LYS A 108 5.60 -0.82 17.56
N VAL A 109 4.40 -0.93 17.00
CA VAL A 109 4.06 -0.36 15.69
C VAL A 109 3.63 1.08 15.85
N VAL A 110 4.07 1.95 14.95
CA VAL A 110 3.63 3.33 14.84
C VAL A 110 2.62 3.43 13.69
N TYR A 111 1.42 3.89 13.98
CA TYR A 111 0.44 4.27 12.96
C TYR A 111 0.58 5.76 12.65
N ASN A 112 0.82 6.09 11.39
CA ASN A 112 0.88 7.46 10.92
C ASN A 112 -0.44 7.83 10.20
N THR A 113 -1.19 8.76 10.79
CA THR A 113 -2.49 9.20 10.27
C THR A 113 -2.39 10.06 9.02
N SER A 114 -1.30 10.82 8.85
CA SER A 114 -1.08 11.67 7.66
C SER A 114 -0.86 10.83 6.40
N TYR A 115 -0.14 9.71 6.52
CA TYR A 115 0.14 8.80 5.40
C TYR A 115 -0.83 7.61 5.34
N VAL A 116 -1.60 7.37 6.40
CA VAL A 116 -2.47 6.19 6.55
C VAL A 116 -1.67 4.91 6.32
N ALA A 117 -0.58 4.77 7.07
CA ALA A 117 0.38 3.67 6.96
C ALA A 117 0.98 3.37 8.33
N ASN A 118 1.51 2.16 8.49
CA ASN A 118 2.16 1.72 9.72
C ASN A 118 3.64 1.49 9.46
N TYR A 119 4.45 1.68 10.50
CA TYR A 119 5.84 1.29 10.45
C TYR A 119 6.39 0.88 11.82
N CYS A 120 7.52 0.20 11.82
CA CYS A 120 8.29 -0.07 13.02
C CYS A 120 9.80 0.03 12.74
N VAL A 121 10.59 0.13 13.81
CA VAL A 121 12.05 0.20 13.76
C VAL A 121 12.64 -0.86 14.67
N ILE A 122 13.55 -1.68 14.14
CA ILE A 122 14.23 -2.76 14.88
C ILE A 122 15.72 -2.68 14.55
N GLY A 123 16.53 -2.24 15.52
CA GLY A 123 17.91 -1.89 15.26
C GLY A 123 17.98 -0.78 14.21
N SER A 124 18.64 -1.05 13.08
CA SER A 124 18.70 -0.14 11.92
C SER A 124 17.65 -0.44 10.85
N PHE A 125 16.78 -1.43 11.04
CA PHE A 125 15.76 -1.78 10.06
C PHE A 125 14.49 -0.98 10.30
N TRP A 126 14.03 -0.30 9.25
CA TRP A 126 12.74 0.37 9.19
C TRP A 126 11.80 -0.45 8.31
N ILE A 127 10.64 -0.83 8.82
CA ILE A 127 9.67 -1.69 8.12
C ILE A 127 8.37 -0.93 7.98
N GLY A 128 7.94 -0.63 6.75
CA GLY A 128 6.68 0.06 6.46
C GLY A 128 5.65 -0.89 5.86
N PHE A 129 4.40 -0.86 6.34
CA PHE A 129 3.34 -1.78 5.97
C PHE A 129 1.94 -1.24 6.32
N ASP A 130 0.89 -1.95 5.90
CA ASP A 130 -0.47 -1.71 6.38
C ASP A 130 -0.84 -2.69 7.49
N ASP A 131 -1.11 -2.18 8.69
CA ASP A 131 -1.76 -2.89 9.79
C ASP A 131 -3.26 -2.56 9.82
N VAL A 132 -4.00 -3.13 10.78
CA VAL A 132 -5.46 -3.10 10.89
C VAL A 132 -6.05 -1.69 10.73
N ASP A 133 -5.46 -0.68 11.37
CA ASP A 133 -5.99 0.69 11.33
C ASP A 133 -5.90 1.30 9.92
N ALA A 134 -4.77 1.12 9.24
CA ALA A 134 -4.59 1.61 7.87
C ALA A 134 -5.54 0.89 6.90
N ILE A 135 -5.71 -0.43 7.04
CA ILE A 135 -6.64 -1.21 6.22
C ILE A 135 -8.07 -0.71 6.41
N LYS A 136 -8.51 -0.51 7.67
CA LYS A 136 -9.84 0.02 7.97
C LYS A 136 -10.04 1.40 7.35
N THR A 137 -9.10 2.33 7.54
CA THR A 137 -9.20 3.69 6.99
C THR A 137 -9.26 3.67 5.46
N LYS A 138 -8.45 2.86 4.78
CA LYS A 138 -8.45 2.75 3.31
C LYS A 138 -9.75 2.13 2.77
N VAL A 139 -10.31 1.14 3.46
CA VAL A 139 -11.62 0.56 3.09
C VAL A 139 -12.75 1.56 3.31
N SER A 140 -12.74 2.31 4.42
CA SER A 140 -13.71 3.40 4.65
C SER A 140 -13.61 4.48 3.56
N TYR A 141 -12.40 4.87 3.17
CA TYR A 141 -12.18 5.79 2.06
C TYR A 141 -12.79 5.27 0.75
N ALA A 142 -12.59 3.99 0.42
CA ALA A 142 -13.18 3.40 -0.79
C ALA A 142 -14.71 3.49 -0.78
N ARG A 143 -15.33 3.23 0.38
CA ARG A 143 -16.78 3.34 0.58
C ARG A 143 -17.27 4.79 0.45
N GLU A 144 -16.63 5.72 1.15
CA GLU A 144 -16.99 7.15 1.14
C GLU A 144 -16.86 7.79 -0.26
N LYS A 145 -15.92 7.30 -1.07
CA LYS A 145 -15.74 7.75 -2.47
C LYS A 145 -16.61 7.01 -3.47
N GLY A 146 -17.47 6.08 -3.02
CA GLY A 146 -18.33 5.30 -3.91
C GLY A 146 -17.54 4.43 -4.89
N LEU A 147 -16.35 3.96 -4.48
CA LEU A 147 -15.60 2.97 -5.26
C LEU A 147 -16.36 1.65 -5.28
N MET A 148 -16.16 0.84 -6.33
CA MET A 148 -16.80 -0.48 -6.45
C MET A 148 -16.45 -1.42 -5.28
N GLY A 149 -15.25 -1.27 -4.73
CA GLY A 149 -14.78 -2.07 -3.61
C GLY A 149 -13.27 -2.00 -3.48
N TYR A 150 -12.69 -3.08 -2.95
CA TYR A 150 -11.25 -3.25 -2.81
C TYR A 150 -10.79 -4.66 -3.18
N LYS A 151 -9.51 -4.81 -3.52
CA LYS A 151 -8.82 -6.07 -3.80
C LYS A 151 -7.53 -6.09 -3.00
N VAL A 152 -7.13 -7.25 -2.50
CA VAL A 152 -5.92 -7.41 -1.69
C VAL A 152 -4.80 -8.11 -2.45
N TRP A 153 -3.55 -7.71 -2.22
CA TRP A 153 -2.34 -8.40 -2.69
C TRP A 153 -1.41 -8.72 -1.51
N GLN A 154 -1.33 -9.96 -1.07
CA GLN A 154 -2.15 -11.10 -1.48
C GLN A 154 -2.66 -11.84 -0.25
N VAL A 155 -3.77 -12.56 -0.43
CA VAL A 155 -4.48 -13.24 0.65
C VAL A 155 -3.57 -14.11 1.53
N PRO A 156 -2.64 -14.94 0.98
CA PRO A 156 -1.76 -15.79 1.81
C PRO A 156 -0.77 -15.04 2.70
N ASN A 157 -0.64 -13.72 2.55
CA ASN A 157 0.25 -12.91 3.36
C ASN A 157 -0.40 -12.42 4.66
N ASP A 158 -1.72 -12.55 4.81
CA ASP A 158 -2.44 -12.16 6.04
C ASP A 158 -2.02 -13.01 7.24
N ASP A 159 -2.12 -12.48 8.46
CA ASP A 159 -1.86 -13.19 9.72
C ASP A 159 -3.19 -13.64 10.31
N ASN A 160 -3.54 -14.92 10.18
CA ASN A 160 -4.80 -15.48 10.67
C ASN A 160 -6.06 -14.72 10.23
N TRP A 161 -6.05 -14.21 9.00
CA TRP A 161 -7.16 -13.46 8.38
C TRP A 161 -7.49 -12.13 9.07
N VAL A 162 -6.59 -11.59 9.90
CA VAL A 162 -6.88 -10.40 10.71
C VAL A 162 -7.18 -9.18 9.84
N LEU A 163 -6.42 -8.97 8.77
CA LEU A 163 -6.67 -7.85 7.86
C LEU A 163 -7.95 -8.10 7.06
N SER A 164 -8.16 -9.31 6.57
CA SER A 164 -9.34 -9.71 5.79
C SER A 164 -10.64 -9.65 6.59
N LYS A 165 -10.59 -9.82 7.92
CA LYS A 165 -11.74 -9.66 8.81
C LYS A 165 -11.93 -8.21 9.25
N ALA A 166 -10.86 -7.43 9.32
CA ALA A 166 -10.94 -6.01 9.66
C ALA A 166 -11.76 -5.20 8.63
N THR A 167 -11.83 -5.68 7.38
CA THR A 167 -12.61 -5.06 6.31
C THR A 167 -14.11 -5.37 6.35
N LYS A 168 -14.55 -6.28 7.24
CA LYS A 168 -15.95 -6.75 7.33
C LYS A 168 -16.87 -5.85 8.16
N ILE A 169 -16.42 -4.66 8.56
CA ILE A 169 -17.21 -3.75 9.40
C ILE A 169 -18.00 -2.75 8.53
N LEU A 170 -19.18 -3.18 8.10
CA LEU A 170 -20.51 -2.61 8.38
C LEU A 170 -21.54 -3.58 7.78
#